data_AF-A0A7X7QKR5-F1
#
_entry.id   AF-A0A7X7QKR5-F1
#
_cell.length_a   1.000
_cell.length_b   1.000
_cell.length_c   1.000
_cell.angle_alpha   90.00
_cell.angle_beta   90.00
_cell.angle_gamma   90.00
#
_symmetry.space_group_name_H-M   'P 1'
#
loop_
_entity.id
_entity.type
_entity.pdbx_description
1 polymer ?
#
loop_
_entity_poly.entity_id
_entity_poly.type
_entity_poly.pdbx_seq_one_letter_code
_entity_poly.pdbx_strand_id
1 'polypeptide(L)'
;SGLEDSAEVYAVTVTADYPGVTYPVSVAVTPRRRQSFRPPPGAVLLAQVGAEAPQAVTVEPSGLFTVPAVRIADAAGTRLVIRRR
;
A
#
# COMPACT_ATOMS: atom_id res chain seq x y z
N SER A 1 10.83 6.74 9.28
CA SER A 1 9.92 5.78 8.65
C SER A 1 9.47 6.34 7.31
N GLY A 2 10.30 6.15 6.30
CA GLY A 2 10.20 6.85 5.01
C GLY A 2 9.50 6.06 3.91
N LEU A 3 9.33 6.73 2.78
CA LEU A 3 9.05 6.10 1.50
C LEU A 3 10.25 5.21 1.12
N GLU A 4 9.97 3.97 0.75
CA GLU A 4 10.90 3.08 0.04
C GLU A 4 10.32 2.84 -1.34
N ASP A 5 11.14 3.02 -2.37
CA ASP A 5 10.72 2.89 -3.75
C ASP A 5 11.89 2.40 -4.60
N SER A 6 11.89 1.11 -4.91
CA SER A 6 12.88 0.42 -5.73
C SER A 6 12.19 -0.49 -6.75
N ALA A 7 12.95 -1.15 -7.62
CA ALA A 7 12.36 -2.09 -8.58
C ALA A 7 11.64 -3.29 -7.92
N GLU A 8 12.03 -3.65 -6.69
CA GLU A 8 11.59 -4.86 -5.97
C GLU A 8 10.59 -4.59 -4.86
N VAL A 9 10.68 -3.41 -4.23
CA VAL A 9 9.89 -3.04 -3.06
C VAL A 9 9.36 -1.62 -3.19
N TYR A 10 8.08 -1.47 -2.90
CA TYR A 10 7.47 -0.17 -2.60
C TYR A 10 6.90 -0.20 -1.20
N ALA A 11 7.24 0.76 -0.37
CA ALA A 11 6.67 0.83 0.96
C ALA A 11 6.46 2.27 1.43
N VAL A 12 5.28 2.54 1.96
CA VAL A 12 4.83 3.87 2.42
C VAL A 12 4.13 3.75 3.77
N THR A 13 4.13 4.81 4.57
CA THR A 13 3.25 4.92 5.74
C THR A 13 2.00 5.67 5.33
N VAL A 14 0.84 5.04 5.50
CA VAL A 14 -0.46 5.64 5.19
C VAL A 14 -1.02 6.25 6.47
N THR A 15 -1.25 7.55 6.47
CA THR A 15 -1.85 8.30 7.58
C THR A 15 -3.22 8.84 7.17
N ALA A 16 -4.09 9.07 8.15
CA ALA A 16 -5.32 9.81 7.97
C ALA A 16 -5.15 11.17 8.66
N ASP A 17 -5.12 12.24 7.86
CA ASP A 17 -5.02 13.62 8.32
C ASP A 17 -6.30 14.37 7.95
N TYR A 18 -7.24 14.38 8.89
CA TYR A 18 -8.51 15.07 8.75
C TYR A 18 -9.00 15.54 10.12
N PRO A 19 -9.47 16.80 10.26
CA PRO A 19 -10.02 17.30 11.51
C PRO A 19 -11.21 16.44 11.98
N GLY A 20 -11.11 15.87 13.17
CA GLY A 20 -12.16 15.01 13.74
C GLY A 20 -12.13 13.55 13.27
N VAL A 21 -11.03 13.09 12.66
CA VAL A 21 -10.83 11.66 12.37
C VAL A 21 -11.02 10.83 13.65
N THR A 22 -11.85 9.80 13.55
CA THR A 22 -12.05 8.82 14.63
C THR A 22 -11.47 7.49 14.16
N TYR A 23 -10.49 6.97 14.88
CA TYR A 23 -9.86 5.69 14.58
C TYR A 23 -10.67 4.51 15.16
N PRO A 24 -10.59 3.32 14.56
CA PRO A 24 -9.84 2.98 13.36
C PRO A 24 -10.54 3.45 12.07
N VAL A 25 -9.75 3.78 11.06
CA VAL A 25 -10.26 4.01 9.69
C VAL A 25 -9.70 2.97 8.73
N SER A 26 -10.51 2.57 7.75
CA SER A 26 -10.11 1.63 6.70
C SER A 26 -10.22 2.31 5.35
N VAL A 27 -9.14 2.25 4.56
CA VAL A 27 -9.08 2.89 3.24
C VAL A 27 -8.58 1.91 2.18
N ALA A 28 -8.97 2.13 0.93
CA ALA A 28 -8.32 1.49 -0.21
C ALA A 28 -7.17 2.37 -0.70
N VAL A 29 -6.02 1.76 -1.00
CA VAL A 29 -4.83 2.49 -1.46
C VAL A 29 -4.46 2.02 -2.86
N THR A 30 -4.55 2.94 -3.82
CA THR A 30 -4.05 2.75 -5.19
C THR A 30 -2.86 3.68 -5.40
N PRO A 31 -1.61 3.20 -5.25
CA PRO A 31 -0.44 4.03 -5.51
C PRO A 31 -0.40 4.43 -6.99
N ARG A 32 -0.16 5.72 -7.29
CA ARG A 32 -0.11 6.24 -8.66
C ARG A 32 1.12 7.12 -8.87
N ARG A 33 1.73 6.99 -10.06
CA ARG A 33 2.80 7.83 -10.65
C ARG A 33 4.19 7.71 -10.01
N ARG A 34 5.22 7.88 -10.85
CA ARG A 34 6.66 8.13 -10.55
C ARG A 34 7.43 7.12 -9.68
N GLN A 35 6.85 5.98 -9.35
CA GLN A 35 7.56 4.92 -8.64
C GLN A 35 8.66 4.30 -9.50
N SER A 36 9.76 3.94 -8.86
CA SER A 36 10.74 2.97 -9.37
C SER A 36 10.15 1.57 -9.37
N PHE A 37 9.27 1.28 -8.41
CA PHE A 37 8.48 0.05 -8.37
C PHE A 37 7.42 0.05 -9.49
N ARG A 38 7.73 -0.64 -10.60
CA ARG A 38 6.88 -0.71 -11.79
C ARG A 38 6.62 -2.17 -12.18
N PRO A 39 5.77 -2.88 -11.45
CA PRO A 39 5.39 -4.23 -11.82
C PRO A 39 4.55 -4.21 -13.12
N PRO A 40 4.70 -5.22 -14.00
CA PRO A 40 3.95 -5.27 -15.25
C PRO A 40 2.46 -5.60 -14.99
N PRO A 41 1.55 -5.21 -15.91
CA PRO A 41 0.16 -5.68 -15.89
C PRO A 41 0.07 -7.20 -15.77
N GLY A 42 -0.87 -7.69 -14.98
CA GLY A 42 -1.07 -9.11 -14.70
C GLY A 42 -0.13 -9.71 -13.65
N ALA A 43 0.88 -8.97 -13.17
CA ALA A 43 1.74 -9.44 -12.08
C ALA A 43 0.93 -9.64 -10.78
N VAL A 44 1.35 -10.61 -9.98
CA VAL A 44 0.87 -10.81 -8.61
C VAL A 44 1.90 -10.26 -7.64
N LEU A 45 1.45 -9.40 -6.74
CA LEU A 45 2.25 -8.75 -5.71
C LEU A 45 1.87 -9.28 -4.34
N LEU A 46 2.79 -9.14 -3.37
CA LEU A 46 2.53 -9.39 -1.96
C LEU A 46 2.45 -8.05 -1.24
N ALA A 47 1.26 -7.70 -0.74
CA ALA A 47 0.99 -6.50 0.03
C ALA A 47 0.84 -6.84 1.51
N GLN A 48 1.61 -6.21 2.38
CA GLN A 48 1.57 -6.36 3.83
C GLN A 48 1.12 -5.05 4.48
N VAL A 49 0.08 -5.12 5.30
CA VAL A 49 -0.49 -3.98 6.02
C VAL A 49 -0.13 -4.11 7.51
N GLY A 50 0.77 -3.25 8.00
CA GLY A 50 1.27 -3.33 9.36
C GLY A 50 1.87 -4.70 9.69
N ALA A 51 1.35 -5.34 10.74
CA ALA A 51 1.78 -6.67 11.19
C ALA A 51 0.92 -7.81 10.63
N GLU A 52 -0.03 -7.54 9.73
CA GLU A 52 -0.87 -8.57 9.13
C GLU A 52 -0.07 -9.46 8.18
N ALA A 53 -0.58 -10.66 7.90
CA ALA A 53 0.00 -11.54 6.89
C ALA A 53 -0.08 -10.88 5.49
N PRO A 54 0.95 -11.05 4.64
CA PRO A 54 0.89 -10.54 3.27
C PRO A 54 -0.29 -11.13 2.49
N GLN A 55 -1.01 -10.28 1.76
CA GLN A 55 -2.08 -10.65 0.84
C GLN A 55 -1.65 -10.47 -0.61
N ALA A 56 -2.18 -11.32 -1.50
CA ALA A 56 -1.93 -11.23 -2.92
C ALA A 56 -2.74 -10.10 -3.56
N VAL A 57 -2.11 -9.28 -4.41
CA VAL A 57 -2.77 -8.23 -5.19
C VAL A 57 -2.35 -8.34 -6.64
N THR A 58 -3.31 -8.31 -7.57
CA THR A 58 -3.04 -8.37 -9.01
C THR A 58 -2.93 -6.98 -9.61
N VAL A 59 -1.93 -6.76 -10.45
CA VAL A 59 -1.80 -5.55 -11.25
C VAL A 59 -2.79 -5.60 -12.41
N GLU A 60 -3.66 -4.60 -12.50
CA GLU A 60 -4.65 -4.45 -13.56
C GLU A 60 -4.01 -4.22 -14.93
N PRO A 61 -4.75 -4.42 -16.04
CA PRO A 61 -4.30 -4.07 -17.40
C PRO A 61 -3.82 -2.61 -17.53
N SER A 62 -4.34 -1.71 -16.69
CA SER A 62 -3.95 -0.30 -16.62
C SER A 62 -2.55 -0.07 -16.02
N GLY A 63 -1.90 -1.12 -15.47
CA GLY A 63 -0.65 -1.01 -14.72
C GLY A 63 -0.83 -0.53 -13.28
N LEU A 64 -2.07 -0.39 -12.81
CA LEU A 64 -2.39 -0.02 -11.44
C LEU A 64 -2.64 -1.27 -10.58
N PHE A 65 -2.45 -1.13 -9.28
CA PHE A 65 -2.88 -2.13 -8.30
C PHE A 65 -3.47 -1.41 -7.09
N THR A 66 -4.42 -2.06 -6.42
CA THR A 66 -5.11 -1.50 -5.26
C THR A 66 -4.99 -2.47 -4.09
N VAL A 67 -4.51 -1.97 -2.95
CA VAL A 67 -4.50 -2.72 -1.69
C VAL A 67 -5.81 -2.38 -0.95
N PRO A 68 -6.73 -3.33 -0.80
CA PRO A 68 -7.98 -3.09 -0.10
C PRO A 68 -7.74 -3.03 1.42
N ALA A 69 -8.62 -2.32 2.12
CA ALA A 69 -8.76 -2.36 3.57
C ALA A 69 -7.45 -2.09 4.36
N VAL A 70 -6.66 -1.09 3.97
CA VAL A 70 -5.55 -0.60 4.79
C VAL A 70 -6.12 0.04 6.05
N ARG A 71 -6.02 -0.69 7.17
CA ARG A 71 -6.49 -0.25 8.49
C ARG A 71 -5.47 0.69 9.13
N ILE A 72 -5.90 1.88 9.51
CA ILE A 72 -5.12 2.86 10.27
C ILE A 72 -5.68 2.89 11.68
N ALA A 73 -4.90 2.39 12.63
CA ALA A 73 -5.35 2.20 14.02
C ALA A 73 -5.24 3.46 14.88
N ASP A 74 -4.31 4.35 14.55
CA ASP A 74 -4.03 5.59 15.28
C ASP A 74 -3.31 6.62 14.39
N ALA A 75 -2.94 7.75 14.99
CA ALA A 75 -2.28 8.86 14.31
C ALA A 75 -0.86 8.54 13.80
N ALA A 76 -0.22 7.45 14.24
CA ALA A 76 1.09 7.05 13.71
C ALA A 76 0.99 6.53 12.27
N GLY A 77 -0.20 6.16 11.82
CA GLY A 77 -0.42 5.58 10.50
C GLY A 77 -0.10 4.09 10.45
N THR A 78 -0.29 3.51 9.27
CA THR A 78 0.01 2.10 9.02
C THR A 78 1.03 1.95 7.92
N ARG A 79 2.06 1.14 8.19
CA ARG A 79 3.07 0.80 7.18
C ARG A 79 2.47 -0.15 6.16
N LEU A 80 2.49 0.24 4.90
CA LEU A 80 2.15 -0.59 3.75
C LEU A 80 3.45 -0.99 3.05
N VAL A 81 3.70 -2.29 2.91
CA VAL A 81 4.85 -2.84 2.17
C VAL A 81 4.33 -3.67 1.02
N ILE A 82 4.80 -3.40 -0.19
CA ILE A 82 4.44 -4.12 -1.41
C ILE A 82 5.71 -4.67 -2.03
N ARG A 83 5.71 -5.96 -2.36
CA ARG A 83 6.83 -6.67 -2.98
C ARG A 83 6.36 -7.48 -4.17
N ARG A 84 7.27 -7.80 -5.08
CA ARG A 84 7.01 -8.84 -6.09
C ARG A 84 6.85 -10.20 -5.38
N ARG A 85 6.01 -11.06 -5.94
CA ARG A 85 5.90 -12.45 -5.52
C ARG A 85 7.12 -13.27 -5.92
#